data_AF-A0A536LX69-F1
#
_entry.id   AF-A0A536LX69-F1
#
_cell.length_a   1.000
_cell.length_b   1.000
_cell.length_c   1.000
_cell.angle_alpha   90.00
_cell.angle_beta   90.00
_cell.angle_gamma   90.00
#
_symmetry.space_group_name_H-M   'P 1'
#
loop_
_entity.id
_entity.type
_entity.pdbx_description
1 polymer ?
#
loop_
_entity_poly.entity_id
_entity_poly.type
_entity_poly.pdbx_seq_one_letter_code
_entity_poly.pdbx_strand_id
1 'polypeptide(L)' 'MGFQARDLDCCDCDQLFAFSREDQGLCHELGYEQPRRCPACRRALESSRIPVPIAARPA' A
#
# COMPACT_ATOMS: atom_id res chain seq x y z
N MET A 1 17.12 5.91 -14.53
CA MET A 1 15.86 5.51 -15.20
C MET A 1 14.81 6.56 -14.87
N GLY A 2 14.09 7.07 -15.85
CA GLY A 2 13.02 8.06 -15.61
C GLY A 2 11.78 7.35 -15.11
N PHE A 3 11.48 7.46 -13.82
CA PHE A 3 10.18 7.06 -13.30
C PHE A 3 9.11 7.84 -14.07
N GLN A 4 8.03 7.19 -14.49
CA GLN A 4 6.91 7.84 -15.18
C GLN A 4 5.66 7.65 -14.34
N ALA A 5 4.92 8.73 -14.11
CA ALA A 5 3.65 8.66 -13.41
C ALA A 5 2.71 7.78 -14.24
N ARG A 6 2.14 6.76 -13.60
CA ARG A 6 1.32 5.79 -14.29
C ARG A 6 0.25 5.27 -13.36
N ASP A 7 -0.90 4.96 -13.95
CA ASP A 7 -2.01 4.39 -13.21
C ASP A 7 -1.80 2.88 -13.06
N LEU A 8 -1.87 2.39 -11.82
CA LEU A 8 -1.76 0.98 -11.48
C LEU A 8 -3.13 0.42 -11.09
N ASP A 9 -3.38 -0.84 -11.44
CA ASP A 9 -4.56 -1.58 -11.00
C ASP A 9 -4.42 -2.04 -9.54
N CYS A 10 -5.47 -1.82 -8.75
CA CYS A 10 -5.54 -2.34 -7.40
C CYS A 10 -6.03 -3.79 -7.40
N CYS A 11 -5.29 -4.70 -6.79
CA CYS A 11 -5.66 -6.12 -6.71
C CYS A 11 -6.90 -6.41 -5.85
N ASP A 12 -7.37 -5.46 -5.02
CA ASP A 12 -8.49 -5.66 -4.10
C ASP A 12 -9.79 -4.99 -4.56
N CYS A 13 -9.70 -3.90 -5.31
CA CYS A 13 -10.88 -3.15 -5.77
C CYS A 13 -10.90 -2.89 -7.29
N ASP A 14 -9.90 -3.41 -8.03
CA ASP A 14 -9.72 -3.23 -9.47
C ASP A 14 -9.72 -1.76 -9.95
N GLN A 15 -9.55 -0.81 -9.02
CA GLN A 15 -9.47 0.60 -9.36
C GLN A 15 -8.07 0.99 -9.76
N LEU A 16 -8.01 1.80 -10.82
CA LEU A 16 -6.81 2.49 -11.25
C LEU A 16 -6.48 3.59 -10.24
N PHE A 17 -5.25 3.59 -9.73
CA PHE A 17 -4.74 4.65 -8.86
C PHE A 17 -3.46 5.24 -9.43
N ALA A 18 -3.31 6.56 -9.26
CA ALA A 18 -2.15 7.28 -9.76
C ALA A 18 -0.90 6.91 -8.93
N PHE A 19 0.08 6.28 -9.57
CA PHE A 19 1.39 6.01 -8.98
C PHE A 19 2.41 7.00 -9.55
N SER A 20 2.64 8.08 -8.80
CA SER A 20 3.49 9.20 -9.19
C SER A 20 4.97 8.83 -9.25
N ARG A 21 5.75 9.65 -9.99
CA ARG A 21 7.20 9.47 -10.13
C ARG A 21 7.93 9.57 -8.79
N GLU A 22 7.55 10.54 -7.95
CA GLU A 22 8.09 10.65 -6.60
C GLU A 22 7.82 9.39 -5.77
N ASP A 23 6.62 8.82 -5.84
CA ASP A 23 6.23 7.61 -5.11
C ASP A 23 7.03 6.38 -5.59
N GLN A 24 7.21 6.22 -6.90
CA GLN A 24 8.10 5.20 -7.48
C GLN A 24 9.55 5.36 -7.04
N GLY A 25 10.07 6.59 -7.08
CA GLY A 25 11.43 6.90 -6.66
C GLY A 25 11.65 6.58 -5.19
N LEU A 26 10.71 6.97 -4.34
CA LEU A 26 10.74 6.68 -2.91
C LEU A 26 10.67 5.17 -2.63
N CYS A 27 9.75 4.45 -3.27
CA CYS A 27 9.67 2.99 -3.14
C CYS A 27 11.00 2.33 -3.54
N HIS A 28 11.57 2.73 -4.66
CA HIS A 28 12.85 2.19 -5.14
C HIS A 28 14.02 2.54 -4.20
N GLU A 29 14.08 3.78 -3.70
CA GLU A 29 15.13 4.23 -2.77
C GLU A 29 15.07 3.51 -1.43
N LEU A 30 13.86 3.27 -0.94
CA LEU A 30 13.61 2.53 0.29
C LEU A 30 13.76 1.00 0.13
N GLY A 31 13.95 0.51 -1.11
CA GLY A 31 14.04 -0.92 -1.42
C GLY A 31 12.69 -1.66 -1.35
N TYR A 32 11.58 -0.93 -1.45
CA TYR A 32 10.23 -1.48 -1.53
C TYR A 32 9.81 -1.75 -2.98
N GLU A 33 8.95 -2.75 -3.14
CA GLU A 33 8.31 -3.07 -4.41
C GLU A 33 7.13 -2.14 -4.72
N GLN A 34 6.65 -2.20 -5.97
CA GLN A 34 5.50 -1.43 -6.42
C GLN A 34 4.24 -1.82 -5.65
N PRO A 35 3.46 -0.85 -5.14
CA PRO A 35 2.25 -1.16 -4.41
C PRO A 35 1.24 -1.86 -5.32
N ARG A 36 0.80 -3.05 -4.91
CA ARG A 36 -0.27 -3.80 -5.58
C ARG A 36 -1.68 -3.39 -5.13
N ARG A 37 -1.76 -2.48 -4.17
CA ARG A 37 -3.00 -1.98 -3.56
C ARG A 37 -2.99 -0.47 -3.58
N CYS A 38 -4.13 0.11 -3.91
CA CYS A 38 -4.29 1.56 -3.85
C CYS A 38 -4.22 2.06 -2.40
N PRO A 39 -3.87 3.34 -2.19
CA PRO A 39 -3.80 3.93 -0.85
C PRO A 39 -5.14 3.87 -0.10
N ALA A 40 -6.28 3.87 -0.80
CA ALA A 40 -7.59 3.70 -0.17
C ALA A 40 -7.74 2.31 0.46
N CYS A 41 -7.44 1.24 -0.26
CA CYS A 41 -7.48 -0.14 0.25
C CYS A 41 -6.44 -0.37 1.36
N ARG A 42 -5.24 0.19 1.22
CA ARG A 42 -4.22 0.13 2.27
C ARG A 42 -4.70 0.81 3.55
N ARG A 43 -5.24 2.03 3.45
CA ARG A 43 -5.77 2.78 4.60
C ARG A 43 -7.01 2.13 5.20
N ALA A 44 -7.87 1.53 4.38
CA ALA A 44 -9.03 0.77 4.87
C ALA A 44 -8.58 -0.44 5.70
N LEU A 45 -7.50 -1.12 5.29
CA LEU A 45 -6.89 -2.19 6.08
C LEU A 45 -6.30 -1.67 7.39
N GLU A 46 -5.57 -0.55 7.35
CA GLU A 46 -4.99 0.09 8.54
C GLU A 46 -6.08 0.55 9.51
N SER A 47 -7.17 1.12 9.01
CA SER A 47 -8.31 1.57 9.82
C SER A 47 -9.18 0.41 10.31
N SER A 48 -9.17 -0.73 9.62
CA SER A 48 -9.82 -1.98 10.06
C SER A 48 -8.91 -2.85 10.92
N ARG A 49 -7.64 -2.46 11.14
CA ARG A 49 -6.85 -3.00 12.24
C ARG A 49 -7.43 -2.40 13.52
N ILE A 50 -8.54 -2.99 13.95
CA ILE A 50 -8.86 -3.11 15.37
C ILE A 50 -7.53 -3.55 15.99
N PRO A 51 -6.95 -2.81 16.95
CA PRO A 51 -5.83 -3.34 17.69
C PRO A 51 -6.37 -4.66 18.26
N VAL A 52 -5.93 -5.79 17.70
CA VAL A 52 -6.20 -7.08 18.31
C VAL A 52 -5.71 -6.88 19.72
N PRO A 53 -6.58 -6.89 20.75
CA PRO A 53 -6.07 -6.99 22.09
C PRO A 53 -5.25 -8.26 22.03
N ILE A 54 -3.94 -8.15 22.28
CA ILE A 54 -3.08 -9.31 22.50
C ILE A 54 -3.72 -9.97 23.71
N ALA A 55 -4.70 -10.83 23.47
CA ALA A 55 -5.45 -11.50 24.51
C ALA A 55 -4.39 -12.32 25.23
N ALA A 56 -4.11 -11.86 26.45
CA ALA A 56 -3.16 -12.48 27.34
C ALA A 56 -3.39 -13.97 27.31
N ARG A 57 -2.39 -14.73 26.88
CA ARG A 57 -2.39 -16.19 26.99
C ARG A 57 -2.35 -16.51 28.49
N PRO A 58 -3.38 -17.16 29.09
CA PRO A 58 -3.21 -17.72 30.41
C PRO A 58 -2.48 -19.06 30.28
N ALA A 59 -1.42 -19.24 31.07
CA ALA A 59 -0.86 -20.53 31.44
C ALA A 59 -0.54 -20.48 32.94
#